data_AF-A0A354MTD1-F1
#
_entry.id   AF-A0A354MTD1-F1
#
_cell.length_a   1.000
_cell.length_b   1.000
_cell.length_c   1.000
_cell.angle_alpha   90.00
_cell.angle_beta   90.00
_cell.angle_gamma   90.00
#
_symmetry.space_group_name_H-M   'P 1'
#
loop_
_entity.id
_entity.type
_entity.pdbx_description
1 polymer ?
#
loop_
_entity_poly.entity_id
_entity_poly.type
_entity_poly.pdbx_seq_one_letter_code
_entity_poly.pdbx_strand_id
1 'polypeptide(L)'
;MKGRITMANIYYDADADLNLVKDKVVAIIGYGNQGRSQALNMRDSGLKHVIVGSRHDESYDQANEDGFMVYSIEEASKKADIIFMLLPDEFAPEIFEKQIAPGLEKGNVINFASAYNITFKRITPPAGVDVVMAAPRMIGKGVRELYEKGEGAPAFCGVAQDASGMALEYAKALCKAIGATRKGAIEVSFDDETCLDLMAEQGTWPIIYNVFVEAFKLQCEMGHPEEAVLMEMYLSKEPAVMMEKAAEVGFFRQLPFHSHTSQYGQLIGFNAVDTEMIRSFLRNRYERIRSGEFAKEWDAEQKQNNLANLEKMEEEAFNCEFSQAEARLKARLK
;
A
#
# COMPACT_ATOMS: atom_id res chain seq x y z
N MET A 1 27.55 -4.87 -12.93
CA MET A 1 28.01 -4.23 -11.68
C MET A 1 27.08 -4.65 -10.56
N LYS A 2 27.58 -5.22 -9.45
CA LYS A 2 26.75 -5.42 -8.26
C LYS A 2 26.38 -4.03 -7.73
N GLY A 3 25.11 -3.65 -7.82
CA GLY A 3 24.62 -2.41 -7.22
C GLY A 3 24.99 -2.39 -5.74
N ARG A 4 25.47 -1.25 -5.24
CA ARG A 4 25.75 -1.07 -3.82
C ARG A 4 24.41 -1.16 -3.09
N ILE A 5 24.31 -2.04 -2.09
CA ILE A 5 23.14 -2.07 -1.20
C ILE A 5 23.10 -0.72 -0.50
N THR A 6 22.04 0.05 -0.71
CA THR A 6 21.77 1.29 0.03
C THR A 6 21.11 0.93 1.36
N MET A 7 21.55 1.56 2.45
CA MET A 7 20.87 1.45 3.74
C MET A 7 19.98 2.66 3.92
N ALA A 8 18.68 2.42 4.16
CA ALA A 8 17.72 3.46 4.50
C ALA A 8 17.81 3.79 6.00
N ASN A 9 17.50 5.03 6.35
CA ASN A 9 17.23 5.38 7.74
C ASN A 9 15.90 4.75 8.18
N ILE A 10 15.82 4.37 9.45
CA ILE A 10 14.58 3.87 10.06
C ILE A 10 14.32 4.71 11.30
N TYR A 11 13.17 5.37 11.33
CA TYR A 11 12.76 6.27 12.39
C TYR A 11 11.82 5.59 13.36
N TYR A 12 12.12 5.73 14.65
CA TYR A 12 11.30 5.27 15.77
C TYR A 12 10.75 6.45 16.57
N ASP A 13 10.01 6.16 17.65
CA ASP A 13 9.37 7.19 18.47
C ASP A 13 10.34 8.24 19.01
N ALA A 14 11.61 7.89 19.22
CA ALA A 14 12.65 8.80 19.70
C ALA A 14 13.13 9.79 18.62
N ASP A 15 12.92 9.47 17.34
CA ASP A 15 13.41 10.25 16.20
C ASP A 15 12.36 11.25 15.66
N ALA A 16 11.14 11.23 16.23
CA ALA A 16 9.98 11.99 15.78
C ALA A 16 9.34 12.82 16.90
N ASP A 17 9.16 14.12 16.67
CA ASP A 17 8.49 15.03 17.60
C ASP A 17 7.04 15.30 17.21
N LEU A 18 6.11 14.76 18.00
CA LEU A 18 4.67 14.94 17.77
C LEU A 18 4.21 16.39 17.99
N ASN A 19 4.95 17.19 18.77
CA ASN A 19 4.57 18.58 19.05
C ASN A 19 4.56 19.45 17.79
N LEU A 20 5.28 19.07 16.73
CA LEU A 20 5.28 19.76 15.44
C LEU A 20 3.90 19.78 14.77
N VAL A 21 3.05 18.78 15.06
CA VAL A 21 1.74 18.62 14.40
C VAL A 21 0.56 18.63 15.37
N LYS A 22 0.81 18.63 16.69
CA LYS A 22 -0.22 18.48 17.73
C LYS A 22 -1.32 19.55 17.70
N ASP A 23 -0.92 20.80 17.48
CA ASP A 23 -1.80 21.97 17.44
C ASP A 23 -2.18 22.40 16.01
N LYS A 24 -1.70 21.67 15.01
CA LYS A 24 -1.98 21.93 13.59
C LYS A 24 -3.35 21.38 13.21
N VAL A 25 -4.04 22.05 12.28
CA VAL A 25 -5.27 21.51 11.68
C VAL A 25 -4.90 20.50 10.61
N VAL A 26 -5.21 19.24 10.85
CA VAL A 26 -4.98 18.13 9.91
C VAL A 26 -6.29 17.78 9.22
N ALA A 27 -6.36 17.98 7.91
CA ALA A 27 -7.48 17.56 7.08
C ALA A 27 -7.20 16.20 6.44
N ILE A 28 -8.08 15.24 6.73
CA ILE A 28 -8.11 13.92 6.12
C ILE A 28 -9.03 13.98 4.90
N ILE A 29 -8.46 13.97 3.69
CA ILE A 29 -9.22 14.06 2.45
C ILE A 29 -9.50 12.64 1.93
N GLY A 30 -10.75 12.22 2.05
CA GLY A 30 -11.19 10.84 1.84
C GLY A 30 -11.20 10.03 3.14
N TYR A 31 -12.36 9.44 3.46
CA TYR A 31 -12.59 8.71 4.72
C TYR A 31 -12.85 7.21 4.51
N GLY A 32 -12.18 6.61 3.51
CA GLY A 32 -12.18 5.16 3.29
C GLY A 32 -11.30 4.40 4.29
N ASN A 33 -10.85 3.20 3.94
CA ASN A 33 -10.09 2.30 4.83
C ASN A 33 -8.84 2.96 5.46
N GLN A 34 -8.03 3.65 4.66
CA GLN A 34 -6.83 4.37 5.15
C GLN A 34 -7.22 5.65 5.88
N GLY A 35 -8.12 6.46 5.30
CA GLY A 35 -8.61 7.72 5.87
C GLY A 35 -9.12 7.57 7.29
N ARG A 36 -10.09 6.67 7.49
CA ARG A 36 -10.67 6.38 8.80
C ARG A 36 -9.62 5.96 9.81
N SER A 37 -8.76 5.00 9.44
CA SER A 37 -7.77 4.44 10.36
C SER A 37 -6.73 5.46 10.79
N GLN A 38 -6.21 6.26 9.85
CA GLN A 38 -5.22 7.30 10.16
C GLN A 38 -5.84 8.45 10.96
N ALA A 39 -7.08 8.88 10.65
CA ALA A 39 -7.79 9.90 11.41
C ALA A 39 -8.00 9.50 12.88
N LEU A 40 -8.50 8.28 13.11
CA LEU A 40 -8.71 7.72 14.44
C LEU A 40 -7.40 7.61 15.23
N ASN A 41 -6.34 7.12 14.58
CA ASN A 41 -5.02 7.02 15.22
C ASN A 41 -4.45 8.39 15.58
N MET A 42 -4.59 9.40 14.71
CA MET A 42 -4.13 10.76 15.00
C MET A 42 -4.85 11.38 16.18
N ARG A 43 -6.18 11.22 16.25
CA ARG A 43 -6.98 11.67 17.40
C ARG A 43 -6.49 11.02 18.69
N ASP A 44 -6.32 9.70 18.67
CA ASP A 44 -5.90 8.93 19.85
C ASP A 44 -4.44 9.20 20.23
N SER A 45 -3.60 9.61 19.27
CA SER A 45 -2.24 10.13 19.51
C SER A 45 -2.23 11.53 20.12
N GLY A 46 -3.38 12.21 20.22
CA GLY A 46 -3.53 13.50 20.88
C GLY A 46 -3.39 14.73 19.97
N LEU A 47 -3.55 14.57 18.65
CA LEU A 47 -3.74 15.72 17.75
C LEU A 47 -5.07 16.39 18.07
N LYS A 48 -5.06 17.72 18.26
CA LYS A 48 -6.23 18.46 18.72
C LYS A 48 -7.26 18.74 17.64
N HIS A 49 -6.82 18.83 16.38
CA HIS A 49 -7.62 19.33 15.27
C HIS A 49 -7.52 18.39 14.06
N VAL A 50 -8.20 17.25 14.13
CA VAL A 50 -8.37 16.35 12.98
C VAL A 50 -9.77 16.59 12.40
N ILE A 51 -9.83 17.00 11.13
CA ILE A 51 -11.07 17.22 10.39
C ILE A 51 -11.11 16.33 9.15
N VAL A 52 -12.30 16.09 8.61
CA VAL A 52 -12.47 15.26 7.42
C VAL A 52 -13.01 16.11 6.27
N GLY A 53 -12.39 15.99 5.10
CA GLY A 53 -12.93 16.50 3.84
C GLY A 53 -13.48 15.34 3.02
N SER A 54 -14.81 15.31 2.83
CA SER A 54 -15.48 14.27 2.04
C SER A 54 -16.64 14.84 1.24
N ARG A 55 -17.02 14.15 0.16
CA ARG A 55 -18.33 14.35 -0.48
C ARG A 55 -19.42 13.77 0.42
N HIS A 56 -20.66 14.22 0.27
CA HIS A 56 -21.78 13.72 1.07
C HIS A 56 -22.21 12.31 0.59
N ASP A 57 -21.55 11.30 1.15
CA ASP A 57 -21.76 9.87 0.91
C ASP A 57 -21.59 9.06 2.21
N GLU A 58 -21.54 7.73 2.12
CA GLU A 58 -21.35 6.84 3.28
C GLU A 58 -20.08 7.16 4.09
N SER A 59 -19.01 7.67 3.44
CA SER A 59 -17.78 8.06 4.12
C SER A 59 -17.99 9.33 4.96
N TYR A 60 -18.84 10.24 4.51
CA TYR A 60 -19.25 11.43 5.28
C TYR A 60 -20.05 11.04 6.52
N ASP A 61 -21.04 10.16 6.35
CA ASP A 61 -21.87 9.69 7.46
C ASP A 61 -21.00 8.94 8.49
N GLN A 62 -20.13 8.04 8.03
CA GLN A 62 -19.23 7.30 8.90
C GLN A 62 -18.27 8.21 9.69
N ALA A 63 -17.74 9.27 9.07
CA ALA A 63 -16.87 10.23 9.75
C ALA A 63 -17.60 11.01 10.85
N ASN A 64 -18.86 11.37 10.64
CA ASN A 64 -19.70 12.01 11.67
C ASN A 64 -19.99 11.04 12.82
N GLU A 65 -20.32 9.79 12.51
CA GLU A 65 -20.54 8.74 13.53
C GLU A 65 -19.29 8.49 14.38
N ASP A 66 -18.11 8.51 13.76
CA ASP A 66 -16.83 8.40 14.46
C ASP A 66 -16.47 9.66 15.26
N GLY A 67 -17.26 10.73 15.17
CA GLY A 67 -17.13 11.96 15.94
C GLY A 67 -16.19 13.02 15.35
N PHE A 68 -15.94 12.98 14.04
CA PHE A 68 -15.15 14.01 13.36
C PHE A 68 -16.03 15.13 12.81
N MET A 69 -15.47 16.34 12.76
CA MET A 69 -16.07 17.45 12.01
C MET A 69 -15.82 17.23 10.51
N VAL A 70 -16.90 17.12 9.74
CA VAL A 70 -16.83 16.86 8.30
C VAL A 70 -17.20 18.10 7.51
N TYR A 71 -16.37 18.43 6.53
CA TYR A 71 -16.54 19.55 5.60
C TYR A 71 -16.53 19.06 4.16
N SER A 72 -16.91 19.95 3.22
CA SER A 72 -16.53 19.73 1.83
C SER A 72 -14.98 19.69 1.70
N ILE A 73 -14.47 19.03 0.66
CA ILE A 73 -13.02 18.95 0.42
C ILE A 73 -12.41 20.35 0.33
N GLU A 74 -13.07 21.27 -0.39
CA GLU A 74 -12.62 22.66 -0.54
C GLU A 74 -12.54 23.40 0.81
N GLU A 75 -13.56 23.30 1.65
CA GLU A 75 -13.57 23.94 2.96
C GLU A 75 -12.54 23.33 3.92
N ALA A 76 -12.38 22.00 3.89
CA ALA A 76 -11.37 21.31 4.70
C ALA A 76 -9.96 21.76 4.30
N SER A 77 -9.66 21.83 2.99
CA SER A 77 -8.36 22.26 2.48
C SER A 77 -8.03 23.70 2.88
N LYS A 78 -9.00 24.63 2.83
CA LYS A 78 -8.82 26.03 3.28
C LYS A 78 -8.56 26.18 4.78
N LYS A 79 -8.97 25.21 5.60
CA LYS A 79 -8.82 25.24 7.06
C LYS A 79 -7.53 24.58 7.53
N ALA A 80 -6.90 23.77 6.69
CA ALA A 80 -5.84 22.86 7.07
C ALA A 80 -4.47 23.52 7.06
N ASP A 81 -3.66 23.19 8.05
CA ASP A 81 -2.21 23.35 7.98
C ASP A 81 -1.57 22.15 7.25
N ILE A 82 -2.15 20.96 7.44
CA ILE A 82 -1.66 19.68 6.93
C ILE A 82 -2.80 18.95 6.23
N ILE A 83 -2.57 18.49 5.00
CA ILE A 83 -3.57 17.78 4.20
C ILE A 83 -3.09 16.37 3.93
N PHE A 84 -3.89 15.37 4.31
CA PHE A 84 -3.68 13.97 3.97
C PHE A 84 -4.48 13.62 2.73
N MET A 85 -3.77 13.34 1.63
CA MET A 85 -4.33 12.88 0.36
C MET A 85 -4.59 11.37 0.42
N LEU A 86 -5.80 10.97 0.81
CA LEU A 86 -6.22 9.58 0.96
C LEU A 86 -7.39 9.24 0.01
N LEU A 87 -7.31 9.81 -1.19
CA LEU A 87 -8.21 9.55 -2.31
C LEU A 87 -7.62 8.44 -3.20
N PRO A 88 -8.44 7.73 -3.99
CA PRO A 88 -7.93 6.88 -5.06
C PRO A 88 -7.06 7.67 -6.03
N ASP A 89 -5.97 7.06 -6.49
CA ASP A 89 -4.92 7.72 -7.27
C ASP A 89 -5.45 8.31 -8.59
N GLU A 90 -6.49 7.73 -9.16
CA GLU A 90 -7.11 8.16 -10.41
C GLU A 90 -7.95 9.44 -10.29
N PHE A 91 -8.57 9.66 -9.13
CA PHE A 91 -9.42 10.84 -8.90
C PHE A 91 -8.65 11.97 -8.22
N ALA A 92 -7.54 11.66 -7.55
CA ALA A 92 -6.75 12.62 -6.81
C ALA A 92 -6.28 13.83 -7.65
N PRO A 93 -5.84 13.71 -8.92
CA PRO A 93 -5.40 14.87 -9.71
C PRO A 93 -6.47 15.93 -9.94
N GLU A 94 -7.66 15.51 -10.38
CA GLU A 94 -8.77 16.43 -10.66
C GLU A 94 -9.29 17.08 -9.38
N ILE A 95 -9.43 16.31 -8.31
CA ILE A 95 -9.87 16.82 -7.01
C ILE A 95 -8.82 17.78 -6.44
N PHE A 96 -7.54 17.45 -6.57
CA PHE A 96 -6.45 18.32 -6.14
C PHE A 96 -6.53 19.67 -6.84
N GLU A 97 -6.57 19.69 -8.17
CA GLU A 97 -6.60 20.93 -8.95
C GLU A 97 -7.83 21.80 -8.62
N LYS A 98 -9.02 21.18 -8.54
CA LYS A 98 -10.28 21.93 -8.42
C LYS A 98 -10.63 22.33 -6.99
N GLN A 99 -10.31 21.50 -6.00
CA GLN A 99 -10.84 21.64 -4.65
C GLN A 99 -9.75 21.85 -3.60
N ILE A 100 -8.52 21.40 -3.82
CA ILE A 100 -7.46 21.45 -2.80
C ILE A 100 -6.48 22.59 -3.06
N ALA A 101 -5.91 22.63 -4.27
CA ALA A 101 -4.90 23.60 -4.67
C ALA A 101 -5.33 25.07 -4.45
N PRO A 102 -6.58 25.49 -4.70
CA PRO A 102 -7.02 26.86 -4.44
C PRO A 102 -7.03 27.25 -2.96
N GLY A 103 -7.03 26.28 -2.04
CA GLY A 103 -7.00 26.49 -0.60
C GLY A 103 -5.61 26.42 0.03
N LEU A 104 -4.57 26.10 -0.75
CA LEU A 104 -3.20 25.95 -0.24
C LEU A 104 -2.53 27.31 -0.03
N GLU A 105 -1.87 27.44 1.12
CA GLU A 105 -1.06 28.58 1.51
C GLU A 105 0.42 28.19 1.70
N LYS A 106 1.31 29.19 1.67
CA LYS A 106 2.73 28.97 1.92
C LYS A 106 2.93 28.41 3.34
N GLY A 107 3.68 27.32 3.45
CA GLY A 107 3.95 26.64 4.71
C GLY A 107 2.97 25.52 5.05
N ASN A 108 1.94 25.27 4.22
CA ASN A 108 1.16 24.03 4.35
C ASN A 108 2.01 22.80 4.05
N VAL A 109 1.58 21.67 4.59
CA VAL A 109 2.18 20.35 4.35
C VAL A 109 1.16 19.45 3.66
N ILE A 110 1.55 18.77 2.60
CA ILE A 110 0.71 17.79 1.91
C ILE A 110 1.33 16.42 2.06
N ASN A 111 0.60 15.53 2.72
CA ASN A 111 0.98 14.14 2.92
C ASN A 111 0.29 13.23 1.90
N PHE A 112 1.06 12.33 1.29
CA PHE A 112 0.56 11.26 0.44
C PHE A 112 0.74 9.89 1.11
N ALA A 113 -0.18 8.95 0.86
CA ALA A 113 -0.04 7.54 1.23
C ALA A 113 0.40 6.64 0.06
N SER A 114 0.46 7.20 -1.15
CA SER A 114 1.01 6.62 -2.38
C SER A 114 1.73 7.76 -3.12
N ALA A 115 2.98 7.54 -3.54
CA ALA A 115 3.76 8.54 -4.24
C ALA A 115 3.41 8.65 -5.74
N TYR A 116 2.53 7.78 -6.25
CA TYR A 116 2.23 7.59 -7.67
C TYR A 116 1.97 8.91 -8.42
N ASN A 117 1.08 9.74 -7.87
CA ASN A 117 0.67 11.00 -8.51
C ASN A 117 1.77 12.06 -8.56
N ILE A 118 2.70 12.05 -7.61
CA ILE A 118 3.85 12.96 -7.57
C ILE A 118 4.96 12.44 -8.48
N THR A 119 5.33 11.17 -8.39
CA THR A 119 6.37 10.54 -9.22
C THR A 119 6.05 10.66 -10.71
N PHE A 120 4.80 10.43 -11.10
CA PHE A 120 4.38 10.56 -12.51
C PHE A 120 3.88 11.98 -12.87
N LYS A 121 4.07 12.97 -12.00
CA LYS A 121 3.76 14.39 -12.25
C LYS A 121 2.30 14.65 -12.63
N ARG A 122 1.37 13.84 -12.13
CA ARG A 122 -0.08 14.05 -12.28
C ARG A 122 -0.60 15.11 -11.33
N ILE A 123 0.04 15.27 -10.17
CA ILE A 123 -0.16 16.38 -9.25
C ILE A 123 1.13 17.19 -9.20
N THR A 124 1.01 18.52 -9.35
CA THR A 124 2.13 19.46 -9.18
C THR A 124 1.79 20.41 -8.02
N PRO A 125 2.30 20.16 -6.81
CA PRO A 125 2.10 21.05 -5.68
C PRO A 125 2.77 22.42 -5.91
N PRO A 126 2.23 23.51 -5.35
CA PRO A 126 2.86 24.82 -5.45
C PRO A 126 4.20 24.85 -4.72
N ALA A 127 5.16 25.67 -5.18
CA ALA A 127 6.52 25.69 -4.63
C ALA A 127 6.63 26.10 -3.14
N GLY A 128 5.57 26.66 -2.57
CA GLY A 128 5.53 27.17 -1.20
C GLY A 128 5.09 26.15 -0.13
N VAL A 129 4.78 24.91 -0.50
CA VAL A 129 4.30 23.87 0.43
C VAL A 129 5.32 22.75 0.62
N ASP A 130 5.28 22.05 1.74
CA ASP A 130 6.02 20.81 1.89
C ASP A 130 5.21 19.65 1.30
N VAL A 131 5.90 18.70 0.66
CA VAL A 131 5.29 17.49 0.09
C VAL A 131 5.99 16.28 0.69
N VAL A 132 5.24 15.55 1.51
CA VAL A 132 5.77 14.49 2.37
C VAL A 132 4.97 13.20 2.19
N MET A 133 5.53 12.11 2.70
CA MET A 133 4.90 10.81 2.71
C MET A 133 5.03 10.19 4.09
N ALA A 134 3.89 9.77 4.63
CA ALA A 134 3.72 8.94 5.81
C ALA A 134 2.71 7.86 5.41
N ALA A 135 3.25 6.71 4.98
CA ALA A 135 2.48 5.75 4.19
C ALA A 135 2.59 4.34 4.78
N PRO A 136 1.63 3.93 5.63
CA PRO A 136 1.61 2.60 6.26
C PRO A 136 1.65 1.47 5.24
N ARG A 137 2.50 0.47 5.49
CA ARG A 137 2.60 -0.76 4.68
C ARG A 137 1.67 -1.83 5.24
N MET A 138 0.38 -1.52 5.25
CA MET A 138 -0.69 -2.37 5.76
C MET A 138 -2.03 -1.94 5.16
N ILE A 139 -2.97 -2.87 5.03
CA ILE A 139 -4.35 -2.55 4.68
C ILE A 139 -4.95 -1.64 5.77
N GLY A 140 -5.85 -0.72 5.37
CA GLY A 140 -6.34 0.33 6.28
C GLY A 140 -6.85 -0.21 7.63
N LYS A 141 -7.74 -1.21 7.62
CA LYS A 141 -8.23 -1.84 8.87
C LYS A 141 -7.11 -2.36 9.77
N GLY A 142 -6.08 -2.97 9.18
CA GLY A 142 -4.90 -3.45 9.90
C GLY A 142 -4.07 -2.33 10.52
N VAL A 143 -4.01 -1.15 9.88
CA VAL A 143 -3.37 0.06 10.47
C VAL A 143 -4.03 0.43 11.79
N ARG A 144 -5.36 0.40 11.85
CA ARG A 144 -6.10 0.70 13.08
C ARG A 144 -5.92 -0.41 14.14
N GLU A 145 -6.11 -1.67 13.74
CA GLU A 145 -6.02 -2.80 14.66
C GLU A 145 -4.64 -2.91 15.34
N LEU A 146 -3.56 -2.72 14.58
CA LEU A 146 -2.20 -2.73 15.13
C LEU A 146 -1.93 -1.52 16.03
N TYR A 147 -2.52 -0.37 15.73
CA TYR A 147 -2.41 0.82 16.58
C TYR A 147 -3.07 0.58 17.95
N GLU A 148 -4.29 0.02 17.97
CA GLU A 148 -5.05 -0.28 19.19
C GLU A 148 -4.36 -1.34 20.06
N LYS A 149 -3.61 -2.26 19.46
CA LYS A 149 -2.75 -3.22 20.15
C LYS A 149 -1.44 -2.62 20.69
N GLY A 150 -1.15 -1.35 20.41
CA GLY A 150 0.09 -0.70 20.81
C GLY A 150 1.31 -1.06 19.95
N GLU A 151 1.13 -1.78 18.84
CA GLU A 151 2.22 -2.25 17.98
C GLU A 151 2.56 -1.24 16.87
N GLY A 152 1.54 -0.68 16.22
CA GLY A 152 1.68 0.17 15.04
C GLY A 152 2.01 -0.61 13.75
N ALA A 153 1.54 -0.11 12.60
CA ALA A 153 1.93 -0.64 11.30
C ALA A 153 3.24 0.03 10.83
N PRO A 154 4.21 -0.72 10.27
CA PRO A 154 5.39 -0.09 9.68
C PRO A 154 4.98 0.82 8.53
N ALA A 155 5.76 1.87 8.25
CA ALA A 155 5.44 2.83 7.21
C ALA A 155 6.66 3.19 6.37
N PHE A 156 6.40 3.71 5.17
CA PHE A 156 7.37 4.52 4.45
C PHE A 156 7.24 5.99 4.87
N CYS A 157 8.40 6.63 5.00
CA CYS A 157 8.57 8.05 5.30
C CYS A 157 9.37 8.68 4.17
N GLY A 158 8.96 9.84 3.65
CA GLY A 158 9.67 10.45 2.52
C GLY A 158 9.33 11.91 2.31
N VAL A 159 10.14 12.57 1.49
CA VAL A 159 9.99 13.98 1.10
C VAL A 159 10.16 14.10 -0.42
N ALA A 160 9.22 14.77 -1.09
CA ALA A 160 9.32 15.14 -2.49
C ALA A 160 9.65 16.64 -2.67
N GLN A 161 9.19 17.48 -1.73
CA GLN A 161 9.44 18.92 -1.74
C GLN A 161 9.61 19.42 -0.31
N ASP A 162 10.69 20.16 -0.06
CA ASP A 162 10.99 20.79 1.23
C ASP A 162 11.06 22.31 1.06
N ALA A 163 9.92 22.98 1.20
CA ALA A 163 9.80 24.43 1.08
C ALA A 163 10.11 25.14 2.41
N SER A 164 9.90 24.46 3.54
CA SER A 164 10.10 25.00 4.89
C SER A 164 11.50 24.75 5.46
N GLY A 165 12.23 23.74 4.96
CA GLY A 165 13.43 23.20 5.58
C GLY A 165 13.14 22.18 6.70
N MET A 166 11.87 21.82 6.91
CA MET A 166 11.38 20.95 7.98
C MET A 166 10.54 19.77 7.45
N ALA A 167 10.45 19.56 6.14
CA ALA A 167 9.55 18.56 5.55
C ALA A 167 9.78 17.14 6.10
N LEU A 168 11.04 16.73 6.29
CA LEU A 168 11.34 15.41 6.86
C LEU A 168 10.92 15.30 8.34
N GLU A 169 11.05 16.37 9.12
CA GLU A 169 10.59 16.40 10.50
C GLU A 169 9.06 16.30 10.59
N TYR A 170 8.34 16.96 9.67
CA TYR A 170 6.89 16.77 9.53
C TYR A 170 6.54 15.33 9.13
N ALA A 171 7.23 14.75 8.14
CA ALA A 171 6.98 13.36 7.72
C ALA A 171 7.14 12.37 8.89
N LYS A 172 8.20 12.54 9.69
CA LYS A 172 8.44 11.75 10.91
C LYS A 172 7.36 11.97 11.97
N ALA A 173 6.99 13.22 12.24
CA ALA A 173 5.92 13.55 13.18
C ALA A 173 4.57 12.95 12.77
N LEU A 174 4.27 12.95 11.47
CA LEU A 174 3.06 12.34 10.90
C LEU A 174 3.08 10.81 10.98
N CYS A 175 4.22 10.18 10.70
CA CYS A 175 4.41 8.74 10.93
C CYS A 175 4.17 8.37 12.41
N LYS A 176 4.62 9.22 13.34
CA LYS A 176 4.35 9.03 14.77
C LYS A 176 2.89 9.25 15.13
N ALA A 177 2.23 10.25 14.54
CA ALA A 177 0.83 10.53 14.77
C ALA A 177 -0.09 9.36 14.37
N ILE A 178 0.25 8.63 13.30
CA ILE A 178 -0.46 7.41 12.89
C ILE A 178 0.03 6.14 13.59
N GLY A 179 1.03 6.26 14.47
CA GLY A 179 1.62 5.19 15.30
C GLY A 179 2.66 4.30 14.63
N ALA A 180 3.11 4.64 13.43
CA ALA A 180 4.03 3.80 12.65
C ALA A 180 5.44 3.69 13.26
N THR A 181 5.90 4.74 13.93
CA THR A 181 7.23 4.80 14.58
C THR A 181 7.41 3.83 15.75
N ARG A 182 6.33 3.19 16.22
CA ARG A 182 6.40 2.07 17.18
C ARG A 182 7.05 0.83 16.57
N LYS A 183 6.79 0.58 15.28
CA LYS A 183 7.36 -0.52 14.50
C LYS A 183 8.56 -0.09 13.67
N GLY A 184 8.55 1.17 13.20
CA GLY A 184 9.60 1.79 12.40
C GLY A 184 9.03 2.40 11.12
N ALA A 185 9.48 3.63 10.81
CA ALA A 185 9.19 4.31 9.56
C ALA A 185 10.47 4.37 8.70
N ILE A 186 10.46 3.70 7.55
CA ILE A 186 11.63 3.54 6.68
C ILE A 186 11.69 4.71 5.70
N GLU A 187 12.82 5.41 5.65
CA GLU A 187 13.03 6.50 4.71
C GLU A 187 13.19 5.98 3.28
N VAL A 188 12.35 6.47 2.38
CA VAL A 188 12.40 6.16 0.94
C VAL A 188 12.12 7.42 0.13
N SER A 189 12.63 7.47 -1.10
CA SER A 189 12.19 8.48 -2.05
C SER A 189 10.77 8.15 -2.57
N PHE A 190 10.07 9.16 -3.08
CA PHE A 190 8.77 8.97 -3.75
C PHE A 190 8.87 8.03 -4.95
N ASP A 191 9.97 8.12 -5.71
CA ASP A 191 10.24 7.23 -6.84
C ASP A 191 10.50 5.79 -6.40
N ASP A 192 11.21 5.59 -5.29
CA ASP A 192 11.42 4.25 -4.73
C ASP A 192 10.10 3.65 -4.24
N GLU A 193 9.26 4.41 -3.54
CA GLU A 193 7.97 3.92 -3.08
C GLU A 193 7.07 3.51 -4.25
N THR A 194 6.87 4.42 -5.21
CA THR A 194 6.05 4.15 -6.40
C THR A 194 6.59 2.93 -7.16
N CYS A 195 7.91 2.84 -7.32
CA CYS A 195 8.51 1.75 -8.06
C CYS A 195 8.38 0.41 -7.33
N LEU A 196 8.65 0.37 -6.02
CA LEU A 196 8.59 -0.86 -5.23
C LEU A 196 7.16 -1.39 -5.10
N ASP A 197 6.20 -0.50 -4.92
CA ASP A 197 4.78 -0.83 -4.80
C ASP A 197 4.26 -1.46 -6.11
N LEU A 198 4.42 -0.75 -7.23
CA LEU A 198 4.04 -1.26 -8.55
C LEU A 198 4.83 -2.51 -8.96
N MET A 199 6.09 -2.65 -8.52
CA MET A 199 6.88 -3.87 -8.75
C MET A 199 6.35 -5.08 -7.99
N ALA A 200 5.81 -4.89 -6.79
CA ALA A 200 5.14 -5.96 -6.07
C ALA A 200 3.90 -6.41 -6.85
N GLU A 201 3.07 -5.46 -7.26
CA GLU A 201 1.78 -5.68 -7.94
C GLU A 201 1.93 -6.26 -9.35
N GLN A 202 2.89 -5.79 -10.15
CA GLN A 202 3.03 -6.16 -11.56
C GLN A 202 4.17 -7.14 -11.84
N GLY A 203 5.12 -7.22 -10.91
CA GLY A 203 6.27 -8.10 -11.02
C GLY A 203 6.09 -9.37 -10.19
N THR A 204 5.90 -9.23 -8.89
CA THR A 204 5.99 -10.35 -7.95
C THR A 204 4.69 -11.16 -7.89
N TRP A 205 3.55 -10.51 -7.65
CA TRP A 205 2.27 -11.19 -7.52
C TRP A 205 1.85 -11.99 -8.78
N PRO A 206 2.03 -11.47 -10.02
CA PRO A 206 1.68 -12.22 -11.21
C PRO A 206 2.49 -13.52 -11.38
N ILE A 207 3.77 -13.52 -10.96
CA ILE A 207 4.57 -14.75 -10.94
C ILE A 207 3.97 -15.75 -9.94
N ILE A 208 3.66 -15.30 -8.72
CA ILE A 208 3.09 -16.17 -7.68
C ILE A 208 1.76 -16.77 -8.14
N TYR A 209 0.86 -15.95 -8.73
CA TYR A 209 -0.41 -16.42 -9.27
C TYR A 209 -0.20 -17.50 -10.35
N ASN A 210 0.74 -17.26 -11.28
CA ASN A 210 1.02 -18.23 -12.33
C ASN A 210 1.63 -19.53 -11.79
N VAL A 211 2.47 -19.47 -10.75
CA VAL A 211 2.99 -20.68 -10.09
C VAL A 211 1.85 -21.52 -9.53
N PHE A 212 0.88 -20.92 -8.84
CA PHE A 212 -0.28 -21.66 -8.31
C PHE A 212 -1.16 -22.21 -9.43
N VAL A 213 -1.52 -21.39 -10.42
CA VAL A 213 -2.38 -21.81 -11.53
C VAL A 213 -1.75 -22.94 -12.34
N GLU A 214 -0.46 -22.85 -12.64
CA GLU A 214 0.25 -23.87 -13.41
C GLU A 214 0.46 -25.16 -12.62
N ALA A 215 0.86 -25.05 -11.35
CA ALA A 215 0.98 -26.21 -10.47
C ALA A 215 -0.36 -26.93 -10.29
N PHE A 216 -1.48 -26.20 -10.29
CA PHE A 216 -2.82 -26.78 -10.20
C PHE A 216 -3.16 -27.58 -11.46
N LYS A 217 -2.99 -26.98 -12.63
CA LYS A 217 -3.26 -27.62 -13.92
C LYS A 217 -2.46 -28.91 -14.04
N LEU A 218 -1.15 -28.84 -13.83
CA LEU A 218 -0.25 -29.98 -13.97
C LEU A 218 -0.61 -31.11 -12.99
N GLN A 219 -0.89 -30.81 -11.72
CA GLN A 219 -1.25 -31.84 -10.75
C GLN A 219 -2.59 -32.51 -11.07
N CYS A 220 -3.57 -31.75 -11.56
CA CYS A 220 -4.84 -32.32 -12.01
C CYS A 220 -4.64 -33.19 -13.27
N GLU A 221 -3.81 -32.77 -14.22
CA GLU A 221 -3.43 -33.57 -15.40
C GLU A 221 -2.73 -34.88 -15.01
N MET A 222 -1.96 -34.88 -13.92
CA MET A 222 -1.35 -36.07 -13.33
C MET A 222 -2.36 -36.98 -12.61
N GLY A 223 -3.64 -36.60 -12.56
CA GLY A 223 -4.73 -37.38 -11.99
C GLY A 223 -5.00 -37.14 -10.50
N HIS A 224 -4.44 -36.07 -9.92
CA HIS A 224 -4.75 -35.70 -8.54
C HIS A 224 -6.13 -35.02 -8.45
N PRO A 225 -6.92 -35.26 -7.38
CA PRO A 225 -8.18 -34.55 -7.16
C PRO A 225 -7.93 -33.05 -6.94
N GLU A 226 -8.70 -32.21 -7.64
CA GLU A 226 -8.59 -30.74 -7.54
C GLU A 226 -8.71 -30.24 -6.09
N GLU A 227 -9.54 -30.89 -5.28
CA GLU A 227 -9.79 -30.53 -3.89
C GLU A 227 -8.53 -30.72 -3.04
N ALA A 228 -7.82 -31.84 -3.26
CA ALA A 228 -6.59 -32.15 -2.55
C ALA A 228 -5.47 -31.17 -2.96
N VAL A 229 -5.35 -30.88 -4.26
CA VAL A 229 -4.37 -29.93 -4.80
C VAL A 229 -4.60 -28.53 -4.21
N LEU A 230 -5.83 -28.01 -4.24
CA LEU A 230 -6.14 -26.68 -3.72
C LEU A 230 -5.97 -26.57 -2.18
N MET A 231 -6.27 -27.65 -1.45
CA MET A 231 -6.05 -27.71 -0.01
C MET A 231 -4.58 -27.64 0.36
N GLU A 232 -3.72 -28.38 -0.36
CA GLU A 232 -2.26 -28.34 -0.16
C GLU A 232 -1.67 -26.98 -0.54
N MET A 233 -2.27 -26.29 -1.53
CA MET A 233 -1.78 -25.01 -2.01
C MET A 233 -1.95 -23.85 -1.04
N TYR A 234 -3.18 -23.48 -0.68
CA TYR A 234 -3.43 -22.37 0.25
C TYR A 234 -4.81 -22.38 0.92
N LEU A 235 -5.77 -23.18 0.46
CA LEU A 235 -7.10 -23.19 1.08
C LEU A 235 -7.11 -23.75 2.50
N SER A 236 -6.12 -24.58 2.88
CA SER A 236 -5.88 -25.00 4.27
C SER A 236 -5.47 -23.84 5.19
N LYS A 237 -5.03 -22.71 4.62
CA LYS A 237 -4.40 -21.55 5.28
C LYS A 237 -3.05 -21.86 5.94
N GLU A 238 -2.52 -23.07 5.86
CA GLU A 238 -1.19 -23.39 6.38
C GLU A 238 -0.10 -22.48 5.78
N PRO A 239 -0.03 -22.24 4.45
CA PRO A 239 0.97 -21.31 3.92
C PRO A 239 0.81 -19.87 4.40
N ALA A 240 -0.41 -19.42 4.72
CA ALA A 240 -0.62 -18.09 5.28
C ALA A 240 0.02 -17.96 6.67
N VAL A 241 -0.14 -19.00 7.52
CA VAL A 241 0.54 -19.07 8.82
C VAL A 241 2.07 -19.13 8.63
N MET A 242 2.55 -19.87 7.63
CA MET A 242 3.99 -19.93 7.34
C MET A 242 4.54 -18.60 6.83
N MET A 243 3.77 -17.83 6.05
CA MET A 243 4.15 -16.47 5.64
C MET A 243 4.18 -15.50 6.84
N GLU A 244 3.27 -15.65 7.80
CA GLU A 244 3.33 -14.90 9.06
C GLU A 244 4.60 -15.26 9.85
N LYS A 245 4.92 -16.55 9.99
CA LYS A 245 6.17 -16.99 10.61
C LYS A 245 7.40 -16.50 9.84
N ALA A 246 7.36 -16.48 8.52
CA ALA A 246 8.41 -15.92 7.69
C ALA A 246 8.61 -14.42 7.95
N ALA A 247 7.55 -13.65 8.19
CA ALA A 247 7.63 -12.24 8.56
C ALA A 247 8.20 -12.05 9.98
N GLU A 248 7.91 -12.95 10.91
CA GLU A 248 8.42 -12.91 12.29
C GLU A 248 9.90 -13.27 12.39
N VAL A 249 10.33 -14.38 11.79
CA VAL A 249 11.67 -14.96 12.01
C VAL A 249 12.57 -14.94 10.78
N GLY A 250 12.02 -14.66 9.60
CA GLY A 250 12.70 -14.64 8.30
C GLY A 250 12.32 -15.81 7.38
N PHE A 251 12.29 -15.54 6.07
CA PHE A 251 11.75 -16.45 5.05
C PHE A 251 12.34 -17.87 5.05
N PHE A 252 13.66 -18.03 5.15
CA PHE A 252 14.28 -19.36 5.28
C PHE A 252 14.46 -19.81 6.73
N ARG A 253 14.41 -18.87 7.69
CA ARG A 253 14.57 -19.18 9.12
C ARG A 253 13.33 -19.80 9.73
N GLN A 254 12.20 -19.72 9.04
CA GLN A 254 10.97 -20.42 9.41
C GLN A 254 11.06 -21.94 9.15
N LEU A 255 11.98 -22.41 8.29
CA LEU A 255 12.09 -23.83 7.90
C LEU A 255 12.04 -24.86 9.05
N PRO A 256 12.61 -24.60 10.25
CA PRO A 256 12.48 -25.51 11.39
C PRO A 256 11.05 -25.80 11.87
N PHE A 257 10.03 -25.05 11.42
CA PHE A 257 8.62 -25.37 11.66
C PHE A 257 8.09 -26.52 10.79
N HIS A 258 8.89 -27.00 9.82
CA HIS A 258 8.56 -28.15 8.97
C HIS A 258 9.37 -29.40 9.31
N SER A 259 8.93 -30.57 8.83
CA SER A 259 9.69 -31.82 8.96
C SER A 259 11.02 -31.77 8.20
N HIS A 260 12.02 -32.56 8.60
CA HIS A 260 13.30 -32.62 7.89
C HIS A 260 13.16 -33.01 6.42
N THR A 261 12.19 -33.86 6.07
CA THR A 261 11.88 -34.20 4.67
C THR A 261 11.44 -32.97 3.88
N SER A 262 10.54 -32.16 4.46
CA SER A 262 10.07 -30.92 3.83
C SER A 262 11.19 -29.89 3.72
N GLN A 263 11.99 -29.70 4.78
CA GLN A 263 13.15 -28.79 4.75
C GLN A 263 14.14 -29.17 3.64
N TYR A 264 14.50 -30.44 3.55
CA TYR A 264 15.40 -30.93 2.50
C TYR A 264 14.80 -30.73 1.11
N GLY A 265 13.52 -31.11 0.92
CA GLY A 265 12.80 -30.96 -0.35
C GLY A 265 12.70 -29.51 -0.83
N GLN A 266 12.33 -28.59 0.07
CA GLN A 266 12.24 -27.16 -0.22
C GLN A 266 13.61 -26.59 -0.65
N LEU A 267 14.69 -26.95 0.03
CA LEU A 267 16.03 -26.42 -0.26
C LEU A 267 16.62 -26.99 -1.56
N ILE A 268 16.44 -28.28 -1.86
CA ILE A 268 16.89 -28.82 -3.15
C ILE A 268 16.06 -28.26 -4.30
N GLY A 269 14.74 -28.09 -4.11
CA GLY A 269 13.85 -27.49 -5.10
C GLY A 269 14.22 -26.03 -5.36
N PHE A 270 14.40 -25.23 -4.30
CA PHE A 270 14.82 -23.83 -4.41
C PHE A 270 16.10 -23.65 -5.24
N ASN A 271 17.09 -24.52 -5.04
CA ASN A 271 18.35 -24.46 -5.79
C ASN A 271 18.24 -24.97 -7.23
N ALA A 272 17.19 -25.71 -7.57
CA ALA A 272 16.99 -26.28 -8.91
C ALA A 272 16.15 -25.37 -9.82
N VAL A 273 15.42 -24.40 -9.28
CA VAL A 273 14.60 -23.47 -10.08
C VAL A 273 15.49 -22.53 -10.89
N ASP A 274 15.30 -22.52 -12.21
CA ASP A 274 15.89 -21.52 -13.09
C ASP A 274 15.22 -20.15 -12.86
N THR A 275 16.03 -19.15 -12.52
CA THR A 275 15.57 -17.80 -12.20
C THR A 275 15.84 -16.79 -13.32
N GLU A 276 16.40 -17.20 -14.46
CA GLU A 276 16.71 -16.28 -15.56
C GLU A 276 15.44 -15.67 -16.17
N MET A 277 14.40 -16.48 -16.39
CA MET A 277 13.11 -15.99 -16.89
C MET A 277 12.44 -15.05 -15.87
N ILE A 278 12.45 -15.42 -14.58
CA ILE A 278 11.92 -14.59 -13.49
C ILE A 278 12.61 -13.23 -13.46
N ARG A 279 13.95 -13.22 -13.50
CA ARG A 279 14.75 -11.99 -13.50
C ARG A 279 14.48 -11.13 -14.73
N SER A 280 14.33 -11.75 -15.89
CA SER A 280 14.07 -11.05 -17.15
C SER A 280 12.69 -10.40 -17.15
N PHE A 281 11.66 -11.11 -16.67
CA PHE A 281 10.32 -10.58 -16.49
C PHE A 281 10.30 -9.40 -15.51
N LEU A 282 10.88 -9.57 -14.31
CA LEU A 282 10.95 -8.51 -13.29
C LEU A 282 11.70 -7.27 -13.81
N ARG A 283 12.81 -7.46 -14.55
CA ARG A 283 13.53 -6.34 -15.17
C ARG A 283 12.66 -5.60 -16.17
N ASN A 284 11.94 -6.31 -17.04
CA ASN A 284 11.05 -5.68 -18.00
C ASN A 284 9.96 -4.86 -17.29
N ARG A 285 9.30 -5.40 -16.26
CA ARG A 285 8.30 -4.67 -15.47
C ARG A 285 8.90 -3.41 -14.83
N TYR A 286 10.08 -3.53 -14.24
CA TYR A 286 10.79 -2.40 -13.62
C TYR A 286 11.05 -1.26 -14.62
N GLU A 287 11.54 -1.56 -15.83
CA GLU A 287 11.79 -0.53 -16.86
C GLU A 287 10.49 0.14 -17.36
N ARG A 288 9.40 -0.63 -17.50
CA ARG A 288 8.08 -0.08 -17.89
C ARG A 288 7.52 0.87 -16.82
N ILE A 289 7.72 0.54 -15.55
CA ILE A 289 7.31 1.39 -14.43
C ILE A 289 8.17 2.66 -14.40
N ARG A 290 9.50 2.51 -14.39
CA ARG A 290 10.45 3.63 -14.27
C ARG A 290 10.39 4.61 -15.43
N SER A 291 10.10 4.13 -16.64
CA SER A 291 9.92 4.99 -17.82
C SER A 291 8.57 5.70 -17.87
N GLY A 292 7.63 5.35 -16.99
CA GLY A 292 6.24 5.83 -17.02
C GLY A 292 5.41 5.24 -18.16
N GLU A 293 5.87 4.16 -18.80
CA GLU A 293 5.11 3.45 -19.83
C GLU A 293 3.81 2.87 -19.24
N PHE A 294 3.91 2.20 -18.09
CA PHE A 294 2.74 1.67 -17.39
C PHE A 294 1.76 2.79 -17.00
N ALA A 295 2.26 3.92 -16.50
CA ALA A 295 1.42 5.05 -16.13
C ALA A 295 0.60 5.56 -17.33
N LYS A 296 1.19 5.64 -18.53
CA LYS A 296 0.49 6.03 -19.76
C LYS A 296 -0.52 4.98 -20.23
N GLU A 297 -0.17 3.71 -20.11
CA GLU A 297 -1.07 2.59 -20.42
C GLU A 297 -2.30 2.64 -19.53
N TRP A 298 -2.11 2.83 -18.23
CA TRP A 298 -3.20 2.95 -17.26
C TRP A 298 -4.08 4.17 -17.52
N ASP A 299 -3.49 5.34 -17.80
CA ASP A 299 -4.26 6.54 -18.17
C ASP A 299 -5.13 6.31 -19.41
N ALA A 300 -4.62 5.59 -20.42
CA ALA A 300 -5.38 5.26 -21.62
C ALA A 300 -6.53 4.30 -21.29
N GLU A 301 -6.28 3.30 -20.45
CA GLU A 301 -7.31 2.37 -20.00
C GLU A 301 -8.47 3.09 -19.31
N GLN A 302 -8.17 4.05 -18.44
CA GLN A 302 -9.17 4.81 -17.70
C GLN A 302 -9.93 5.79 -18.58
N LYS A 303 -9.22 6.59 -19.39
CA LYS A 303 -9.84 7.72 -20.11
C LYS A 303 -10.43 7.33 -21.46
N GLN A 304 -9.87 6.32 -22.12
CA GLN A 304 -10.24 5.95 -23.49
C GLN A 304 -11.05 4.66 -23.51
N ASN A 305 -10.65 3.66 -22.73
CA ASN A 305 -11.30 2.35 -22.71
C ASN A 305 -12.36 2.23 -21.60
N ASN A 306 -12.44 3.19 -20.68
CA ASN A 306 -13.37 3.16 -19.54
C ASN A 306 -13.32 1.81 -18.79
N LEU A 307 -12.10 1.32 -18.52
CA LEU A 307 -11.82 0.06 -17.83
C LEU A 307 -12.23 -1.23 -18.57
N ALA A 308 -12.63 -1.17 -19.84
CA ALA A 308 -13.13 -2.34 -20.56
C ALA A 308 -12.12 -3.49 -20.68
N ASN A 309 -10.82 -3.23 -20.78
CA ASN A 309 -9.83 -4.31 -20.80
C ASN A 309 -9.62 -4.90 -19.40
N LEU A 310 -9.65 -4.06 -18.36
CA LEU A 310 -9.61 -4.55 -16.97
C LEU A 310 -10.81 -5.45 -16.68
N GLU A 311 -12.02 -4.99 -16.96
CA GLU A 311 -13.26 -5.75 -16.75
C GLU A 311 -13.21 -7.11 -17.48
N LYS A 312 -12.71 -7.12 -18.72
CA LYS A 312 -12.51 -8.36 -19.48
C LYS A 312 -11.49 -9.30 -18.82
N MET A 313 -10.35 -8.77 -18.37
CA MET A 313 -9.32 -9.57 -17.69
C MET A 313 -9.83 -10.14 -16.36
N GLU A 314 -10.62 -9.37 -15.61
CA GLU A 314 -11.28 -9.83 -14.38
C GLU A 314 -12.29 -10.93 -14.67
N GLU A 315 -13.13 -10.77 -15.70
CA GLU A 315 -14.08 -11.80 -16.12
C GLU A 315 -13.37 -13.11 -16.48
N GLU A 316 -12.29 -13.03 -17.27
CA GLU A 316 -11.47 -14.20 -17.63
C GLU A 316 -10.84 -14.85 -16.38
N ALA A 317 -10.31 -14.06 -15.45
CA ALA A 317 -9.70 -14.57 -14.23
C ALA A 317 -10.73 -15.23 -13.29
N PHE A 318 -11.90 -14.63 -13.09
CA PHE A 318 -12.93 -15.15 -12.19
C PHE A 318 -13.64 -16.38 -12.75
N ASN A 319 -13.68 -16.54 -14.08
CA ASN A 319 -14.35 -17.67 -14.72
C ASN A 319 -13.40 -18.76 -15.20
N CYS A 320 -12.08 -18.64 -15.00
CA CYS A 320 -11.14 -19.68 -15.38
C CYS A 320 -11.34 -20.96 -14.54
N GLU A 321 -10.86 -22.10 -15.05
CA GLU A 321 -11.03 -23.42 -14.41
C GLU A 321 -10.52 -23.43 -12.96
N PHE A 322 -9.41 -22.73 -12.70
CA PHE A 322 -8.82 -22.61 -11.37
C PHE A 322 -9.80 -21.99 -10.36
N SER A 323 -10.38 -20.82 -10.69
CA SER A 323 -11.36 -20.13 -9.85
C SER A 323 -12.66 -20.94 -9.68
N GLN A 324 -13.09 -21.66 -10.71
CA GLN A 324 -14.25 -22.54 -10.62
C GLN A 324 -14.00 -23.73 -9.67
N ALA A 325 -12.81 -24.33 -9.72
CA ALA A 325 -12.42 -25.41 -8.80
C ALA A 325 -12.41 -24.93 -7.33
N GLU A 326 -11.93 -23.71 -7.06
CA GLU A 326 -12.03 -23.12 -5.73
C GLU A 326 -13.49 -22.98 -5.27
N ALA A 327 -14.38 -22.50 -6.12
CA ALA A 327 -15.80 -22.36 -5.79
C ALA A 327 -16.46 -23.71 -5.50
N ARG A 328 -16.15 -24.75 -6.31
CA ARG A 328 -16.62 -26.13 -6.09
C ARG A 328 -16.15 -26.68 -4.75
N LEU A 329 -14.89 -26.46 -4.39
CA LEU A 329 -14.35 -26.91 -3.12
C LEU A 329 -14.97 -26.17 -1.93
N LYS A 330 -15.05 -24.83 -1.99
CA LYS A 330 -15.67 -24.00 -0.95
C LYS A 330 -17.14 -24.38 -0.70
N ALA A 331 -17.87 -24.77 -1.73
CA ALA A 331 -19.26 -25.23 -1.58
C ALA A 331 -19.39 -26.61 -0.90
N ARG A 332 -18.33 -27.44 -0.92
CA ARG A 332 -18.33 -28.81 -0.37
C ARG A 332 -17.77 -28.89 1.05
N LEU A 333 -16.84 -28.01 1.39
CA LEU A 333 -16.31 -27.87 2.76
C LEU A 333 -17.31 -27.08 3.61
N LYS A 334 -17.51 -27.52 4.86
CA LYS A 334 -18.42 -26.89 5.83
C LYS A 334 -17.67 -26.14 6.91
#